data_AF-I3VRI6-F1
#
_entry.id   AF-I3VRI6-F1
#
_cell.length_a   1.000
_cell.length_b   1.000
_cell.length_c   1.000
_cell.angle_alpha   90.00
_cell.angle_beta   90.00
_cell.angle_gamma   90.00
#
_symmetry.space_group_name_H-M   'P 1'
#
loop_
_entity.id
_entity.type
_entity.pdbx_description
1 polymer ?
#
loop_
_entity_poly.entity_id
_entity_poly.type
_entity_poly.pdbx_seq_one_letter_code
_entity_poly.pdbx_strand_id
1 'polypeptide(L)'
;MIKRFLVSLLLCLALTFSASVGIAAQNDSSVMNANGVNSNNIIKPQLTVQTKIDISNVKLGERIVLPDGSVLTPISKEEYISKLAKEKNISLQEAYKIESNTIAAGSIYYYNYTKTFSYPKNSGFKAELVATLKLYSQGSFRQIEDVVAIGSKGVSGTHTFRWIQISAYSDPQMGSSKFPTTSVTLGANGYFEVLSQDSINTSVELPGFSFSYSTGNEYIYIIQILCL
;
A
#
# COMPACT_ATOMS: atom_id res chain seq x y z
N MET A 1 -5.37 -0.02 83.46
CA MET A 1 -6.40 0.98 83.08
C MET A 1 -5.81 1.95 82.05
N ILE A 2 -5.49 1.51 80.83
CA ILE A 2 -6.43 1.30 79.70
C ILE A 2 -7.37 2.51 79.51
N LYS A 3 -6.80 3.71 79.37
CA LYS A 3 -7.52 4.88 78.80
C LYS A 3 -6.62 5.90 78.09
N ARG A 4 -5.31 5.65 77.95
CA ARG A 4 -4.35 6.59 77.33
C ARG A 4 -3.63 6.10 76.07
N PHE A 5 -3.90 4.88 75.61
CA PHE A 5 -3.24 4.31 74.42
C PHE A 5 -4.10 4.30 73.15
N LEU A 6 -5.38 4.71 73.23
CA LEU A 6 -6.32 4.65 72.09
C LEU A 6 -6.56 6.01 71.40
N VAL A 7 -5.99 7.10 71.90
CA VAL A 7 -6.11 8.44 71.30
C VAL A 7 -4.97 8.73 70.31
N SER A 8 -3.88 7.96 70.35
CA SER A 8 -2.74 8.16 69.43
C SER A 8 -2.81 7.34 68.14
N LEU A 9 -3.77 6.40 68.01
CA LEU A 9 -3.94 5.59 66.79
C LEU A 9 -5.11 6.08 65.90
N LEU A 10 -5.96 6.98 66.40
CA LEU A 10 -7.08 7.56 65.63
C LEU A 10 -6.77 8.97 65.08
N LEU A 11 -5.53 9.45 65.23
CA LEU A 11 -5.06 10.73 64.67
C LEU A 11 -4.08 10.55 63.49
N CYS A 12 -3.97 9.34 62.95
CA CYS A 12 -3.18 9.05 61.75
C CYS A 12 -4.06 8.71 60.52
N LEU A 13 -5.39 8.79 60.62
CA LEU A 13 -6.32 8.39 59.55
C LEU A 13 -7.27 9.50 59.07
N ALA A 14 -6.98 10.77 59.38
CA ALA A 14 -7.74 11.90 58.85
C ALA A 14 -6.82 13.12 58.71
N LEU A 15 -6.11 13.22 57.58
CA LEU A 15 -5.61 14.46 56.95
C LEU A 15 -4.70 14.09 55.77
N THR A 16 -5.29 13.55 54.70
CA THR A 16 -4.75 13.69 53.34
C THR A 16 -5.66 14.64 52.58
N PHE A 17 -5.66 15.90 53.03
CA PHE A 17 -6.03 17.01 52.16
C PHE A 17 -4.78 17.38 51.37
N SER A 18 -4.92 17.29 50.06
CA SER A 18 -3.97 17.76 49.05
C SER A 18 -3.54 19.20 49.34
N ALA A 19 -2.29 19.39 49.75
CA ALA A 19 -1.62 20.67 49.60
C ALA A 19 -1.26 20.83 48.12
N SER A 20 -2.09 21.56 47.37
CA SER A 20 -1.65 22.14 46.09
C SER A 20 -0.62 23.21 46.41
N VAL A 21 0.66 22.86 46.32
CA VAL A 21 1.72 23.85 46.19
C VAL A 21 1.49 24.51 44.83
N GLY A 22 1.00 25.75 44.88
CA GLY A 22 0.94 26.63 43.72
C GLY A 22 2.34 26.86 43.20
N ILE A 23 2.79 26.02 42.28
CA ILE A 23 3.79 26.40 41.32
C ILE A 23 3.07 27.40 40.42
N ALA A 24 3.44 28.67 40.56
CA ALA A 24 3.10 29.70 39.59
C ALA A 24 3.66 29.25 38.24
N ALA A 25 2.82 28.59 37.44
CA ALA A 25 3.06 28.47 36.02
C ALA A 25 3.02 29.91 35.49
N GLN A 26 4.19 30.42 35.10
CA GLN A 26 4.22 31.55 34.18
C GLN A 26 3.29 31.18 33.03
N ASN A 27 2.26 32.00 32.86
CA ASN A 27 1.44 32.06 31.68
C ASN A 27 2.36 32.54 30.55
N ASP A 28 3.21 31.65 30.06
CA ASP A 28 3.72 31.77 28.71
C ASP A 28 2.62 31.17 27.83
N SER A 29 1.72 32.06 27.45
CA SER A 29 0.67 31.80 26.47
C SER A 29 1.30 31.58 25.09
N SER A 30 2.17 30.58 24.95
CA SER A 30 2.28 29.86 23.70
C SER A 30 1.12 28.87 23.65
N VAL A 31 -0.08 29.43 23.51
CA VAL A 31 -1.11 28.78 22.71
C VAL A 31 -0.38 28.44 21.42
N MET A 32 0.05 27.19 21.26
CA MET A 32 0.35 26.67 19.93
C MET A 32 -0.99 26.71 19.23
N ASN A 33 -1.15 27.85 18.58
CA ASN A 33 -2.27 28.23 17.78
C ASN A 33 -2.44 27.11 16.78
N ALA A 34 -3.44 26.26 17.01
CA ALA A 34 -4.02 25.39 16.00
C ALA A 34 -4.77 26.24 14.96
N ASN A 35 -4.17 27.35 14.52
CA ASN A 35 -4.62 28.10 13.36
C ASN A 35 -4.14 27.34 12.13
N GLY A 36 -5.07 26.59 11.55
CA GLY A 36 -5.12 26.38 10.12
C GLY A 36 -3.91 25.69 9.53
N VAL A 37 -3.66 24.45 9.92
CA VAL A 37 -3.04 23.53 8.95
C VAL A 37 -4.10 23.30 7.87
N ASN A 38 -4.01 24.10 6.81
CA ASN A 38 -4.76 23.93 5.60
C ASN A 38 -4.49 22.48 5.10
N SER A 39 -5.48 21.60 5.26
CA SER A 39 -5.40 20.16 4.93
C SER A 39 -5.02 19.87 3.47
N ASN A 40 -4.91 20.92 2.65
CA ASN A 40 -4.59 20.89 1.24
C ASN A 40 -3.08 20.70 0.93
N ASN A 41 -2.18 20.73 1.92
CA ASN A 41 -0.73 20.64 1.70
C ASN A 41 -0.02 19.46 2.39
N ILE A 42 -0.75 18.38 2.75
CA ILE A 42 -0.10 17.16 3.24
C ILE A 42 0.56 16.46 2.04
N ILE A 43 1.88 16.61 1.90
CA ILE A 43 2.67 15.82 0.96
C ILE A 43 2.67 14.38 1.45
N LYS A 44 1.86 13.53 0.80
CA LYS A 44 1.83 12.09 1.08
C LYS A 44 3.05 11.45 0.40
N PRO A 45 4.05 10.97 1.15
CA PRO A 45 5.21 10.37 0.52
C PRO A 45 4.81 9.12 -0.23
N GLN A 46 5.25 9.07 -1.47
CA GLN A 46 4.89 8.02 -2.41
C GLN A 46 5.95 6.93 -2.36
N LEU A 47 5.50 5.69 -2.15
CA LEU A 47 6.29 4.51 -2.35
C LEU A 47 6.06 4.00 -3.77
N THR A 48 7.15 3.84 -4.50
CA THR A 48 7.15 3.19 -5.80
C THR A 48 7.49 1.72 -5.61
N VAL A 49 6.57 0.84 -5.97
CA VAL A 49 6.85 -0.58 -6.17
C VAL A 49 7.05 -0.83 -7.65
N GLN A 50 8.21 -1.34 -8.05
CA GLN A 50 8.54 -1.53 -9.46
C GLN A 50 9.34 -2.79 -9.71
N THR A 51 9.21 -3.34 -10.91
CA THR A 51 9.91 -4.56 -11.32
C THR A 51 9.97 -4.69 -12.82
N LYS A 52 11.04 -5.30 -13.32
CA LYS A 52 11.16 -5.68 -14.73
C LYS A 52 10.76 -7.14 -14.88
N ILE A 53 9.84 -7.40 -15.81
CA ILE A 53 9.47 -8.74 -16.24
C ILE A 53 10.25 -9.05 -17.50
N ASP A 54 10.95 -10.18 -17.51
CA ASP A 54 11.62 -10.76 -18.67
C ASP A 54 11.09 -12.18 -18.88
N ILE A 55 10.57 -12.45 -20.07
CA ILE A 55 9.97 -13.74 -20.40
C ILE A 55 10.83 -14.61 -21.32
N SER A 56 12.05 -14.18 -21.64
CA SER A 56 12.90 -14.79 -22.67
C SER A 56 13.18 -16.29 -22.41
N ASN A 57 13.27 -16.69 -21.14
CA ASN A 57 13.66 -18.06 -20.74
C ASN A 57 12.58 -18.79 -19.93
N VAL A 58 11.33 -18.36 -20.02
CA VAL A 58 10.23 -18.97 -19.26
C VAL A 58 9.69 -20.19 -20.03
N LYS A 59 8.81 -21.03 -19.45
CA LYS A 59 7.98 -22.00 -20.19
C LYS A 59 6.51 -21.57 -20.02
N LEU A 60 5.79 -21.27 -21.10
CA LEU A 60 4.38 -20.82 -21.01
C LEU A 60 3.44 -22.03 -20.93
N GLY A 61 2.22 -21.80 -20.45
CA GLY A 61 1.16 -22.79 -20.26
C GLY A 61 0.95 -23.23 -18.81
N GLU A 62 1.89 -22.94 -17.92
CA GLU A 62 1.85 -23.33 -16.51
C GLU A 62 2.07 -22.11 -15.60
N ARG A 63 1.84 -22.27 -14.30
CA ARG A 63 2.21 -21.28 -13.28
C ARG A 63 3.73 -21.17 -13.20
N ILE A 64 4.24 -19.95 -13.30
CA ILE A 64 5.69 -19.67 -13.28
C ILE A 64 6.02 -18.86 -12.03
N VAL A 65 7.09 -19.24 -11.34
CA VAL A 65 7.73 -18.41 -10.31
C VAL A 65 9.05 -17.92 -10.88
N LEU A 66 9.22 -16.61 -10.95
CA LEU A 66 10.43 -15.98 -11.46
C LEU A 66 11.49 -15.90 -10.35
N PRO A 67 12.79 -15.75 -10.71
CA PRO A 67 13.88 -15.71 -9.73
C PRO A 67 13.76 -14.61 -8.67
N ASP A 68 13.03 -13.54 -8.98
CA ASP A 68 12.79 -12.41 -8.11
C ASP A 68 11.59 -12.61 -7.15
N GLY A 69 11.03 -13.83 -7.11
CA GLY A 69 9.88 -14.21 -6.28
C GLY A 69 8.52 -13.80 -6.85
N SER A 70 8.48 -13.15 -8.02
CA SER A 70 7.22 -12.85 -8.68
C SER A 70 6.58 -14.08 -9.31
N VAL A 71 5.26 -14.02 -9.52
CA VAL A 71 4.46 -15.16 -9.97
C VAL A 71 3.64 -14.77 -11.19
N LEU A 72 3.69 -15.61 -12.22
CA LEU A 72 2.77 -15.59 -13.35
C LEU A 72 1.79 -16.76 -13.19
N THR A 73 0.51 -16.45 -12.99
CA THR A 73 -0.57 -17.44 -12.88
C THR A 73 -1.42 -17.43 -14.16
N PRO A 74 -1.54 -18.55 -14.89
CA PRO A 74 -2.37 -18.60 -16.09
C PRO A 74 -3.81 -18.21 -15.79
N ILE A 75 -4.44 -17.50 -16.72
CA ILE A 75 -5.86 -17.16 -16.67
C ILE A 75 -6.54 -17.48 -18.01
N SER A 76 -7.87 -17.54 -17.99
CA SER A 76 -8.63 -17.72 -19.22
C SER A 76 -8.64 -16.44 -20.08
N LYS A 77 -8.94 -16.60 -21.36
CA LYS A 77 -9.15 -15.48 -22.28
C LYS A 77 -10.29 -14.57 -21.82
N GLU A 78 -11.35 -15.15 -21.28
CA GLU A 78 -12.53 -14.41 -20.80
C GLU A 78 -12.18 -13.53 -19.59
N GLU A 79 -11.33 -14.02 -18.69
CA GLU A 79 -10.83 -13.22 -17.56
C GLU A 79 -9.99 -12.03 -18.06
N TYR A 80 -9.09 -12.27 -19.03
CA TYR A 80 -8.30 -11.22 -19.67
C TYR A 80 -9.20 -10.14 -20.30
N ILE A 81 -10.19 -10.56 -21.10
CA ILE A 81 -11.11 -9.64 -21.79
C ILE A 81 -11.95 -8.83 -20.80
N SER A 82 -12.39 -9.43 -19.69
CA SER A 82 -13.09 -8.71 -18.63
C SER A 82 -12.23 -7.60 -18.02
N LYS A 83 -10.94 -7.86 -17.81
CA LYS A 83 -9.98 -6.89 -17.27
C LYS A 83 -9.66 -5.79 -18.27
N LEU A 84 -9.44 -6.14 -19.53
CA LEU A 84 -9.27 -5.20 -20.63
C LEU A 84 -10.46 -4.24 -20.76
N ALA A 85 -11.69 -4.78 -20.71
CA ALA A 85 -12.91 -3.98 -20.78
C ALA A 85 -13.01 -2.97 -19.63
N LYS A 86 -12.71 -3.41 -18.40
CA LYS A 86 -12.71 -2.55 -17.21
C LYS A 86 -11.66 -1.44 -17.31
N GLU A 87 -10.44 -1.77 -17.70
CA GLU A 87 -9.37 -0.76 -17.77
C GLU A 87 -9.60 0.27 -18.89
N LYS A 88 -10.08 -0.17 -20.05
CA LYS A 88 -10.40 0.74 -21.16
C LYS A 88 -11.76 1.43 -21.01
N ASN A 89 -12.55 1.08 -19.98
CA ASN A 89 -13.91 1.56 -19.77
C ASN A 89 -14.80 1.37 -21.03
N ILE A 90 -14.75 0.17 -21.62
CA ILE A 90 -15.51 -0.22 -22.82
C ILE A 90 -16.41 -1.42 -22.52
N SER A 91 -17.33 -1.72 -23.42
CA SER A 91 -18.15 -2.92 -23.30
C SER A 91 -17.33 -4.20 -23.49
N LEU A 92 -17.82 -5.31 -22.93
CA LEU A 92 -17.22 -6.63 -23.13
C LEU A 92 -17.14 -7.00 -24.63
N GLN A 93 -18.16 -6.64 -25.41
CA GLN A 93 -18.21 -6.90 -26.85
C GLN A 93 -17.13 -6.14 -27.63
N GLU A 94 -16.85 -4.88 -27.27
CA GLU A 94 -15.77 -4.11 -27.87
C GLU A 94 -14.40 -4.69 -27.49
N ALA A 95 -14.22 -5.12 -26.24
CA ALA A 95 -13.01 -5.80 -25.81
C ALA A 95 -12.77 -7.13 -26.57
N TYR A 96 -13.83 -7.90 -26.85
CA TYR A 96 -13.74 -9.09 -27.72
C TYR A 96 -13.26 -8.75 -29.14
N LYS A 97 -13.75 -7.64 -29.73
CA LYS A 97 -13.34 -7.21 -31.08
C LYS A 97 -11.86 -6.82 -31.12
N ILE A 98 -11.38 -6.14 -30.08
CA ILE A 98 -9.95 -5.80 -29.94
C ILE A 98 -9.12 -7.10 -29.89
N GLU A 99 -9.55 -8.08 -29.11
CA GLU A 99 -8.81 -9.34 -28.94
C GLU A 99 -8.89 -10.28 -30.16
N SER A 100 -10.00 -10.26 -30.90
CA SER A 100 -10.20 -11.14 -32.07
C SER A 100 -9.31 -10.79 -33.27
N ASN A 101 -8.74 -9.58 -33.31
CA ASN A 101 -7.88 -9.13 -34.41
C ASN A 101 -6.46 -9.73 -34.36
N THR A 102 -6.12 -10.50 -33.32
CA THR A 102 -4.83 -11.21 -33.24
C THR A 102 -4.88 -12.54 -33.99
N ILE A 103 -4.62 -12.51 -35.30
CA ILE A 103 -4.42 -13.72 -36.13
C ILE A 103 -2.91 -13.95 -36.25
N ALA A 104 -2.32 -14.68 -35.30
CA ALA A 104 -0.89 -15.00 -35.31
C ALA A 104 -0.66 -16.52 -35.36
N ALA A 105 0.30 -16.96 -36.15
CA ALA A 105 0.72 -18.36 -36.26
C ALA A 105 1.51 -18.80 -35.02
N GLY A 106 0.84 -18.88 -33.88
CA GLY A 106 1.43 -19.26 -32.59
C GLY A 106 0.38 -19.39 -31.50
N SER A 107 0.82 -19.52 -30.26
CA SER A 107 -0.06 -19.65 -29.09
C SER A 107 -0.07 -18.38 -28.28
N ILE A 108 -1.28 -17.92 -27.92
CA ILE A 108 -1.49 -16.80 -27.00
C ILE A 108 -1.75 -17.37 -25.61
N TYR A 109 -1.09 -16.79 -24.62
CA TYR A 109 -1.25 -17.11 -23.20
C TYR A 109 -1.58 -15.85 -22.42
N TYR A 110 -2.47 -15.97 -21.45
CA TYR A 110 -2.86 -14.88 -20.58
C TYR A 110 -2.44 -15.20 -19.16
N TYR A 111 -1.89 -14.21 -18.46
CA TYR A 111 -1.32 -14.39 -17.15
C TYR A 111 -1.68 -13.25 -16.20
N ASN A 112 -2.01 -13.57 -14.96
CA ASN A 112 -1.91 -12.63 -13.85
C ASN A 112 -0.48 -12.63 -13.32
N TYR A 113 0.11 -11.45 -13.26
CA TYR A 113 1.36 -11.20 -12.58
C TYR A 113 1.12 -10.70 -11.16
N THR A 114 1.87 -11.22 -10.20
CA THR A 114 1.93 -10.69 -8.84
C THR A 114 3.35 -10.62 -8.32
N LYS A 115 3.68 -9.54 -7.61
CA LYS A 115 4.92 -9.43 -6.84
C LYS A 115 4.67 -8.63 -5.56
N THR A 116 5.01 -9.21 -4.43
CA THR A 116 4.90 -8.55 -3.13
C THR A 116 6.19 -7.79 -2.80
N PHE A 117 6.03 -6.56 -2.35
CA PHE A 117 7.09 -5.70 -1.85
C PHE A 117 6.84 -5.40 -0.38
N SER A 118 7.86 -5.60 0.43
CA SER A 118 7.86 -5.15 1.83
C SER A 118 8.40 -3.73 1.89
N TYR A 119 7.78 -2.88 2.70
CA TYR A 119 8.27 -1.54 2.93
C TYR A 119 9.63 -1.60 3.67
N PRO A 120 10.71 -0.96 3.16
CA PRO A 120 12.05 -1.15 3.72
C PRO A 120 12.21 -0.75 5.18
N LYS A 121 11.48 0.25 5.65
CA LYS A 121 11.57 0.72 7.05
C LYS A 121 10.67 -0.07 8.01
N ASN A 122 9.69 -0.82 7.50
CA ASN A 122 8.82 -1.67 8.30
C ASN A 122 8.24 -2.80 7.44
N SER A 123 8.80 -4.01 7.59
CA SER A 123 8.38 -5.20 6.84
C SER A 123 6.96 -5.70 7.17
N GLY A 124 6.32 -5.14 8.20
CA GLY A 124 4.91 -5.35 8.51
C GLY A 124 3.96 -4.70 7.52
N PHE A 125 4.44 -3.74 6.72
CA PHE A 125 3.69 -3.09 5.64
C PHE A 125 4.12 -3.65 4.29
N LYS A 126 3.17 -4.20 3.55
CA LYS A 126 3.42 -4.87 2.27
C LYS A 126 2.40 -4.44 1.23
N ALA A 127 2.88 -4.25 0.01
CA ALA A 127 2.05 -3.98 -1.16
C ALA A 127 2.35 -5.03 -2.24
N GLU A 128 1.32 -5.51 -2.91
CA GLU A 128 1.44 -6.40 -4.07
C GLU A 128 1.24 -5.58 -5.33
N LEU A 129 2.23 -5.57 -6.21
CA LEU A 129 2.09 -5.11 -7.60
C LEU A 129 1.42 -6.21 -8.41
N VAL A 130 0.37 -5.84 -9.14
CA VAL A 130 -0.41 -6.74 -9.98
C VAL A 130 -0.48 -6.22 -11.41
N ALA A 131 -0.53 -7.13 -12.37
CA ALA A 131 -0.85 -6.82 -13.75
C ALA A 131 -1.39 -8.05 -14.44
N THR A 132 -1.93 -7.87 -15.65
CA THR A 132 -2.37 -8.95 -16.51
C THR A 132 -1.63 -8.84 -17.84
N LEU A 133 -0.96 -9.92 -18.26
CA LEU A 133 -0.16 -9.95 -19.47
C LEU A 133 -0.81 -10.82 -20.53
N LYS A 134 -0.74 -10.36 -21.78
CA LYS A 134 -0.95 -11.16 -22.98
C LYS A 134 0.40 -11.51 -23.58
N LEU A 135 0.70 -12.80 -23.65
CA LEU A 135 1.98 -13.31 -24.13
C LEU A 135 1.75 -14.11 -25.40
N TYR A 136 2.63 -13.95 -26.38
CA TYR A 136 2.69 -14.76 -27.58
C TYR A 136 3.90 -15.69 -27.53
N SER A 137 3.74 -16.91 -28.03
CA SER A 137 4.86 -17.82 -28.26
C SER A 137 4.73 -18.62 -29.54
N GLN A 138 5.87 -18.78 -30.21
CA GLN A 138 6.04 -19.61 -31.40
C GLN A 138 7.44 -20.26 -31.35
N GLY A 139 7.52 -21.56 -31.09
CA GLY A 139 8.78 -22.26 -30.90
C GLY A 139 9.55 -21.72 -29.68
N SER A 140 10.81 -21.32 -29.87
CA SER A 140 11.61 -20.67 -28.81
C SER A 140 11.29 -19.18 -28.63
N PHE A 141 10.58 -18.58 -29.59
CA PHE A 141 10.27 -17.15 -29.56
C PHE A 141 9.10 -16.86 -28.60
N ARG A 142 9.25 -15.78 -27.83
CA ARG A 142 8.34 -15.32 -26.78
C ARG A 142 8.31 -13.81 -26.76
N GLN A 143 7.12 -13.23 -26.69
CA GLN A 143 6.96 -11.79 -26.53
C GLN A 143 5.71 -11.45 -25.70
N ILE A 144 5.78 -10.29 -25.07
CA ILE A 144 4.68 -9.61 -24.39
C ILE A 144 3.99 -8.78 -25.46
N GLU A 145 2.74 -9.12 -25.75
CA GLU A 145 1.90 -8.42 -26.72
C GLU A 145 1.24 -7.20 -26.09
N ASP A 146 0.78 -7.35 -24.84
CA ASP A 146 0.04 -6.32 -24.13
C ASP A 146 0.11 -6.52 -22.62
N VAL A 147 -0.10 -5.43 -21.88
CA VAL A 147 -0.20 -5.43 -20.42
C VAL A 147 -1.38 -4.57 -20.01
N VAL A 148 -2.28 -5.16 -19.24
CA VAL A 148 -3.52 -4.56 -18.77
C VAL A 148 -3.70 -4.75 -17.26
N ALA A 149 -4.63 -4.02 -16.68
CA ALA A 149 -5.01 -4.03 -15.28
C ALA A 149 -3.80 -3.88 -14.34
N ILE A 150 -2.90 -2.94 -14.67
CA ILE A 150 -1.74 -2.65 -13.83
C ILE A 150 -2.23 -1.94 -12.56
N GLY A 151 -1.81 -2.45 -11.42
CA GLY A 151 -2.18 -1.84 -10.15
C GLY A 151 -1.39 -2.41 -8.99
N SER A 152 -1.80 -2.01 -7.81
CA SER A 152 -1.18 -2.35 -6.55
C SER A 152 -2.23 -2.36 -5.46
N LYS A 153 -2.07 -3.27 -4.51
CA LYS A 153 -2.98 -3.41 -3.37
C LYS A 153 -2.18 -3.73 -2.11
N GLY A 154 -2.74 -3.37 -0.97
CA GLY A 154 -2.16 -3.74 0.32
C GLY A 154 -2.28 -5.24 0.52
N VAL A 155 -1.23 -5.86 1.05
CA VAL A 155 -1.26 -7.25 1.50
C VAL A 155 -1.35 -7.24 3.01
N SER A 156 -2.30 -7.98 3.59
CA SER A 156 -2.45 -8.05 5.04
C SER A 156 -1.10 -8.34 5.72
N GLY A 157 -0.80 -7.56 6.74
CA GLY A 157 0.43 -7.64 7.51
C GLY A 157 0.15 -7.71 8.99
N THR A 158 1.17 -7.40 9.80
CA THR A 158 1.06 -7.37 11.26
C THR A 158 0.25 -6.18 11.80
N HIS A 159 -0.08 -5.22 10.93
CA HIS A 159 -0.82 -4.01 11.28
C HIS A 159 -2.09 -3.89 10.43
N THR A 160 -3.13 -3.27 11.01
CA THR A 160 -4.32 -2.85 10.25
C THR A 160 -3.98 -1.59 9.47
N PHE A 161 -3.93 -1.70 8.14
CA PHE A 161 -3.65 -0.58 7.25
C PHE A 161 -4.43 -0.69 5.95
N ARG A 162 -4.48 0.42 5.22
CA ARG A 162 -4.98 0.51 3.86
C ARG A 162 -3.84 0.97 2.95
N TRP A 163 -3.68 0.31 1.81
CA TRP A 163 -2.81 0.82 0.75
C TRP A 163 -3.65 1.67 -0.19
N ILE A 164 -3.23 2.90 -0.41
CA ILE A 164 -3.85 3.81 -1.36
C ILE A 164 -2.94 3.95 -2.57
N GLN A 165 -3.33 3.32 -3.68
CA GLN A 165 -2.67 3.55 -4.96
C GLN A 165 -2.99 4.94 -5.48
N ILE A 166 -1.96 5.62 -5.98
CA ILE A 166 -2.05 6.92 -6.67
C ILE A 166 -1.99 6.72 -8.18
N SER A 167 -1.03 5.93 -8.67
CA SER A 167 -0.84 5.70 -10.11
C SER A 167 -0.21 4.33 -10.36
N ALA A 168 -0.39 3.82 -11.57
CA ALA A 168 0.27 2.62 -12.07
C ALA A 168 0.71 2.84 -13.52
N TYR A 169 1.79 2.17 -13.93
CA TYR A 169 2.38 2.35 -15.26
C TYR A 169 3.10 1.09 -15.75
N SER A 170 3.30 1.03 -17.06
CA SER A 170 4.27 0.16 -17.71
C SER A 170 5.26 0.96 -18.53
N ASP A 171 6.47 0.43 -18.70
CA ASP A 171 7.44 0.86 -19.71
C ASP A 171 7.94 -0.37 -20.50
N PRO A 172 7.65 -0.50 -21.80
CA PRO A 172 6.90 0.45 -22.63
C PRO A 172 5.44 0.64 -22.19
N GLN A 173 4.92 1.86 -22.41
CA GLN A 173 3.52 2.18 -22.12
C GLN A 173 2.58 1.34 -22.99
N MET A 174 1.48 0.86 -22.39
CA MET A 174 0.41 0.13 -23.08
C MET A 174 -0.03 0.86 -24.36
N GLY A 175 -0.15 0.10 -25.47
CA GLY A 175 -0.56 0.64 -26.77
C GLY A 175 0.50 1.48 -27.49
N SER A 176 1.73 1.58 -26.96
CA SER A 176 2.84 2.20 -27.69
C SER A 176 3.37 1.30 -28.82
N SER A 177 4.04 1.91 -29.80
CA SER A 177 4.69 1.21 -30.92
C SER A 177 5.87 0.31 -30.52
N LYS A 178 6.22 0.28 -29.24
CA LYS A 178 7.26 -0.59 -28.68
C LYS A 178 6.74 -1.99 -28.31
N PHE A 179 5.42 -2.20 -28.36
CA PHE A 179 4.85 -3.54 -28.33
C PHE A 179 4.81 -4.13 -29.76
N PRO A 180 5.06 -5.43 -29.91
CA PRO A 180 5.41 -6.39 -28.87
C PRO A 180 6.87 -6.28 -28.39
N THR A 181 7.15 -6.74 -27.16
CA THR A 181 8.49 -6.66 -26.52
C THR A 181 8.80 -7.92 -25.72
N THR A 182 10.07 -8.27 -25.51
CA THR A 182 10.46 -9.40 -24.63
C THR A 182 10.52 -9.04 -23.15
N SER A 183 10.49 -7.75 -22.82
CA SER A 183 10.51 -7.28 -21.44
C SER A 183 9.70 -6.01 -21.23
N VAL A 184 9.12 -5.88 -20.04
CA VAL A 184 8.33 -4.72 -19.62
C VAL A 184 8.65 -4.41 -18.15
N THR A 185 8.82 -3.13 -17.84
CA THR A 185 8.88 -2.65 -16.47
C THR A 185 7.47 -2.30 -16.02
N LEU A 186 7.05 -2.82 -14.88
CA LEU A 186 5.79 -2.46 -14.24
C LEU A 186 6.08 -1.66 -12.98
N GLY A 187 5.27 -0.64 -12.73
CA GLY A 187 5.37 0.13 -11.50
C GLY A 187 4.03 0.65 -11.01
N ALA A 188 3.94 0.84 -9.70
CA ALA A 188 2.82 1.52 -9.07
C ALA A 188 3.32 2.40 -7.93
N ASN A 189 2.69 3.57 -7.79
CA ASN A 189 2.93 4.52 -6.73
C ASN A 189 1.76 4.51 -5.77
N GLY A 190 2.03 4.55 -4.46
CA GLY A 190 1.00 4.65 -3.45
C GLY A 190 1.58 4.91 -2.06
N TYR A 191 0.74 4.83 -1.05
CA TYR A 191 1.14 4.98 0.35
C TYR A 191 0.29 4.11 1.26
N PHE A 192 0.83 3.81 2.44
CA PHE A 192 0.09 3.16 3.50
C PHE A 192 -0.60 4.20 4.39
N GLU A 193 -1.87 3.92 4.69
CA GLU A 193 -2.73 4.66 5.60
C GLU A 193 -3.06 3.72 6.78
N VAL A 194 -2.66 4.10 7.99
CA VAL A 194 -3.04 3.35 9.19
C VAL A 194 -4.23 4.05 9.83
N LEU A 195 -5.33 3.31 10.01
CA LEU A 195 -6.50 3.77 10.75
C LEU A 195 -6.38 3.25 12.18
N SER A 196 -6.30 4.15 13.16
CA SER A 196 -6.39 3.80 14.58
C SER A 196 -7.70 4.35 15.13
N GLN A 197 -8.55 3.46 15.68
CA GLN A 197 -9.77 3.81 16.40
C GLN A 197 -9.50 3.72 17.92
N ASP A 198 -9.48 4.90 18.55
CA ASP A 198 -9.64 5.21 19.97
C ASP A 198 -8.62 4.86 21.09
N SER A 199 -8.37 5.92 21.89
CA SER A 199 -7.91 5.99 23.29
C SER A 199 -6.50 5.55 23.68
N ILE A 200 -5.52 5.62 22.78
CA ILE A 200 -4.13 5.43 23.21
C ILE A 200 -3.42 6.78 23.30
N ASN A 201 -3.30 7.30 24.53
CA ASN A 201 -2.44 8.41 24.94
C ASN A 201 -0.94 8.13 24.74
N THR A 202 -0.57 7.24 23.82
CA THR A 202 0.81 6.95 23.50
C THR A 202 1.06 7.42 22.08
N SER A 203 2.03 8.31 21.93
CA SER A 203 2.78 8.48 20.69
C SER A 203 3.14 7.09 20.15
N VAL A 204 2.34 6.54 19.24
CA VAL A 204 2.69 5.27 18.58
C VAL A 204 3.68 5.65 17.51
N GLU A 205 4.97 5.63 17.88
CA GLU A 205 6.06 5.72 16.93
C GLU A 205 6.05 4.45 16.06
N LEU A 206 5.29 4.48 14.96
CA LEU A 206 5.41 3.45 13.92
C LEU A 206 6.68 3.75 13.12
N PRO A 207 7.68 2.84 13.10
CA PRO A 207 8.92 3.09 12.38
C PRO A 207 8.66 3.43 10.91
N GLY A 208 9.13 4.61 10.49
CA GLY A 208 8.96 5.11 9.12
C GLY A 208 7.65 5.85 8.84
N PHE A 209 6.84 6.18 9.85
CA PHE A 209 5.62 6.99 9.71
C PHE A 209 5.76 8.35 10.40
N SER A 210 5.12 9.37 9.82
CA SER A 210 4.91 10.66 10.48
C SER A 210 3.41 10.86 10.73
N PHE A 211 3.09 11.40 11.91
CA PHE A 211 1.72 11.73 12.29
C PHE A 211 1.12 12.73 11.30
N SER A 212 -0.05 12.44 10.74
CA SER A 212 -0.66 13.28 9.70
C SER A 212 -1.84 14.10 10.22
N TYR A 213 -2.84 13.51 10.90
CA TYR A 213 -4.00 14.25 11.43
C TYR A 213 -4.93 13.35 12.28
N SER A 214 -5.79 13.95 13.12
CA SER A 214 -6.92 13.28 13.79
C SER A 214 -8.27 13.95 13.45
N THR A 215 -9.21 13.22 12.85
CA THR A 215 -10.62 13.65 12.77
C THR A 215 -11.41 12.96 13.88
N GLY A 216 -11.59 13.65 15.02
CA GLY A 216 -12.29 13.06 16.18
C GLY A 216 -11.48 11.92 16.81
N ASN A 217 -12.06 10.72 16.88
CA ASN A 217 -11.51 9.51 17.49
C ASN A 217 -10.62 8.67 16.56
N GLU A 218 -10.43 9.12 15.31
CA GLU A 218 -9.65 8.41 14.30
C GLU A 218 -8.34 9.13 14.00
N TYR A 219 -7.23 8.40 14.15
CA TYR A 219 -5.90 8.88 13.79
C TYR A 219 -5.48 8.29 12.45
N ILE A 220 -5.05 9.15 11.53
CA ILE A 220 -4.49 8.77 10.24
C ILE A 220 -2.98 8.97 10.28
N TYR A 221 -2.23 7.88 10.16
CA TYR A 221 -0.77 7.94 9.99
C TYR A 221 -0.42 7.74 8.52
N ILE A 222 0.38 8.65 7.99
CA ILE A 222 0.94 8.57 6.65
C ILE A 222 2.46 8.38 6.80
N ILE A 223 3.05 7.58 5.91
CA ILE A 223 4.50 7.31 5.94
C ILE A 223 5.32 8.61 5.94
N GLN A 224 6.57 8.56 6.41
CA GLN A 224 7.58 9.59 6.18
C GLN A 224 8.71 9.02 5.32
N ILE A 225 8.88 9.53 4.10
CA ILE A 225 10.15 9.37 3.39
C ILE A 225 11.03 10.54 3.81
N LEU A 226 11.77 10.37 4.91
CA LEU A 226 13.00 11.12 5.12
C LEU A 226 13.99 10.66 4.03
N CYS A 227 14.22 11.52 3.05
CA CYS A 227 15.36 11.41 2.15
C CYS A 227 16.63 11.48 3.01
N LEU A 228 17.48 10.46 2.89
CA LEU A 228 18.90 10.52 3.22
C LEU A 228 19.66 10.18 1.94
#